data_AF-A0AAI8Q9K6-F1
#
_entry.id   AF-A0AAI8Q9K6-F1
#
_cell.length_a   1.000
_cell.length_b   1.000
_cell.length_c   1.000
_cell.angle_alpha   90.00
_cell.angle_beta   90.00
_cell.angle_gamma   90.00
#
_symmetry.space_group_name_H-M   'P 1'
#
loop_
_entity.id
_entity.type
_entity.pdbx_description
1 polymer ?
#
loop_
_entity_poly.entity_id
_entity_poly.type
_entity_poly.pdbx_seq_one_letter_code
_entity_poly.pdbx_strand_id
1 'polypeptide(L)'
;MSTANRPYPIVQDLIESFAAWLKHRRELNEMRQLDRSEFDRIAGDLRIAPDDLEELVRHGRHAADELPKMLEQLGISAEGLGRVQPLLLRDMERVCSLCAHKAQCDRDLADGTAAENYHGYCANASTLESLDRADHAHH
;
A
#
# COMPACT_ATOMS: atom_id res chain seq x y z
N MET A 1 -20.00 25.05 -34.31
CA MET A 1 -21.04 24.01 -34.12
C MET A 1 -20.45 22.93 -33.25
N SER A 2 -20.99 22.77 -32.04
CA SER A 2 -20.43 22.00 -30.92
C SER A 2 -20.30 20.51 -31.22
N THR A 3 -19.10 19.96 -30.99
CA THR A 3 -18.86 18.53 -30.85
C THR A 3 -19.35 18.08 -29.48
N ALA A 4 -20.48 17.37 -29.44
CA ALA A 4 -21.02 16.81 -28.21
C ALA A 4 -20.07 15.70 -27.72
N ASN A 5 -19.21 16.05 -26.78
CA ASN A 5 -18.34 15.15 -26.04
C ASN A 5 -19.22 14.29 -25.12
N ARG A 6 -19.56 13.06 -25.53
CA ARG A 6 -20.21 12.09 -24.62
C ARG A 6 -19.12 11.47 -23.76
N PRO A 7 -19.09 11.70 -22.43
CA PRO A 7 -18.16 10.98 -21.56
C PRO A 7 -18.55 9.51 -21.58
N TYR A 8 -17.60 8.61 -21.83
CA TYR A 8 -17.83 7.18 -21.84
C TYR A 8 -18.19 6.71 -20.41
N PRO A 9 -19.45 6.36 -20.13
CA PRO A 9 -19.91 6.09 -18.76
C PRO A 9 -19.16 4.90 -18.14
N ILE A 10 -18.80 3.90 -18.96
CA ILE A 10 -18.08 2.69 -18.53
C ILE A 10 -16.70 3.01 -17.94
N VAL A 11 -15.98 3.98 -18.49
CA VAL A 11 -14.65 4.37 -18.00
C VAL A 11 -14.76 5.14 -16.69
N GLN A 12 -15.82 5.94 -16.56
CA GLN A 12 -16.06 6.71 -15.35
C GLN A 12 -16.48 5.80 -14.19
N ASP A 13 -17.36 4.83 -14.43
CA ASP A 13 -17.75 3.82 -13.44
C ASP A 13 -16.55 2.98 -12.97
N LEU A 14 -15.63 2.63 -13.90
CA LEU A 14 -14.39 1.95 -13.57
C LEU A 14 -13.46 2.80 -12.70
N ILE A 15 -13.29 4.09 -13.04
CA ILE A 15 -12.46 5.02 -12.26
C ILE A 15 -13.07 5.26 -10.87
N GLU A 16 -14.38 5.42 -10.77
CA GLU A 16 -15.10 5.64 -9.52
C GLU A 16 -15.06 4.39 -8.64
N SER A 17 -15.24 3.20 -9.23
CA SER A 17 -15.14 1.92 -8.52
C SER A 17 -13.70 1.64 -8.07
N PHE A 18 -12.70 1.94 -8.91
CA PHE A 18 -11.29 1.84 -8.53
C PHE A 18 -10.96 2.84 -7.42
N ALA A 19 -11.37 4.11 -7.53
CA ALA A 19 -11.16 5.12 -6.50
C ALA A 19 -11.86 4.77 -5.17
N ALA A 20 -13.07 4.20 -5.23
CA ALA A 20 -13.80 3.72 -4.06
C ALA A 20 -13.08 2.53 -3.42
N TRP A 21 -12.60 1.57 -4.22
CA TRP A 21 -11.76 0.48 -3.73
C TRP A 21 -10.47 0.97 -3.09
N LEU A 22 -9.80 1.97 -3.67
CA LEU A 22 -8.60 2.59 -3.13
C LEU A 22 -8.84 3.29 -1.80
N LYS A 23 -9.98 3.98 -1.68
CA LYS A 23 -10.42 4.60 -0.45
C LYS A 23 -10.75 3.53 0.60
N HIS A 24 -11.43 2.47 0.19
CA HIS A 24 -11.83 1.38 1.08
C HIS A 24 -10.64 0.57 1.59
N ARG A 25 -9.63 0.31 0.76
CA ARG A 25 -8.35 -0.31 1.18
C ARG A 25 -7.62 0.55 2.21
N ARG A 26 -7.67 1.88 2.07
CA ARG A 26 -7.11 2.82 3.04
C ARG A 26 -7.89 2.81 4.36
N GLU A 27 -9.21 2.75 4.30
CA GLU A 27 -10.10 2.70 5.48
C GLU A 27 -10.02 1.32 6.20
N LEU A 28 -9.92 0.22 5.46
CA LEU A 28 -9.75 -1.14 6.02
C LEU A 28 -8.31 -1.42 6.45
N ASN A 29 -7.32 -0.68 5.99
CA ASN A 29 -5.99 -0.66 6.61
C ASN A 29 -6.04 -0.19 8.07
N GLU A 30 -7.07 0.55 8.48
CA GLU A 30 -7.36 0.90 9.87
C GLU A 30 -8.22 -0.18 10.56
N MET A 31 -8.89 -1.06 9.80
CA MET A 31 -9.78 -2.13 10.29
C MET A 31 -9.82 -3.36 9.35
N ARG A 32 -8.84 -4.28 9.49
CA ARG A 32 -8.84 -5.68 8.98
C ARG A 32 -8.53 -5.91 7.50
N GLN A 33 -7.75 -6.98 7.31
CA GLN A 33 -7.44 -7.65 6.03
C GLN A 33 -8.70 -7.80 5.17
N LEU A 34 -8.63 -7.36 3.91
CA LEU A 34 -9.66 -7.64 2.92
C LEU A 34 -9.81 -9.16 2.78
N ASP A 35 -10.97 -9.68 3.18
CA ASP A 35 -11.40 -11.04 2.88
C ASP A 35 -11.38 -11.25 1.35
N ARG A 36 -10.92 -12.43 0.90
CA ARG A 36 -10.95 -12.84 -0.51
C ARG A 36 -12.35 -12.63 -1.13
N SER A 37 -13.43 -12.75 -0.35
CA SER A 37 -14.80 -12.49 -0.81
C SER A 37 -15.05 -11.05 -1.23
N GLU A 38 -14.47 -10.07 -0.53
CA GLU A 38 -14.58 -8.66 -0.92
C GLU A 38 -13.75 -8.34 -2.15
N PHE A 39 -12.58 -8.97 -2.23
CA PHE A 39 -11.72 -8.88 -3.41
C PHE A 39 -12.41 -9.41 -4.67
N ASP A 40 -13.06 -10.57 -4.57
CA ASP A 40 -13.82 -11.17 -5.67
C ASP A 40 -15.07 -10.34 -6.03
N ARG A 41 -15.73 -9.71 -5.05
CA ARG A 41 -16.86 -8.80 -5.29
C ARG A 41 -16.42 -7.60 -6.15
N ILE A 42 -15.30 -6.98 -5.80
CA ILE A 42 -14.79 -5.79 -6.48
C ILE A 42 -14.26 -6.13 -7.88
N ALA A 43 -13.58 -7.28 -8.02
CA ALA A 43 -13.23 -7.81 -9.35
C ALA A 43 -14.48 -8.01 -10.23
N GLY A 44 -15.58 -8.50 -9.64
CA GLY A 44 -16.88 -8.61 -10.28
C GLY A 44 -17.47 -7.26 -10.71
N ASP A 45 -17.43 -6.25 -9.84
CA ASP A 45 -17.89 -4.89 -10.13
C ASP A 45 -17.08 -4.27 -11.29
N LEU A 46 -15.76 -4.50 -11.30
CA LEU A 46 -14.83 -4.04 -12.34
C LEU A 46 -14.83 -4.90 -13.62
N ARG A 47 -15.51 -6.06 -13.60
CA ARG A 47 -15.55 -7.06 -14.69
C ARG A 47 -14.15 -7.52 -15.16
N ILE A 48 -13.22 -7.67 -14.23
CA ILE A 48 -11.88 -8.23 -14.49
C ILE A 48 -11.67 -9.49 -13.68
N ALA A 49 -10.71 -10.33 -14.07
CA ALA A 49 -10.38 -11.49 -13.26
C ALA A 49 -9.79 -11.02 -11.91
N PRO A 50 -10.06 -11.73 -10.80
CA PRO A 50 -9.43 -11.42 -9.52
C PRO A 50 -7.89 -11.38 -9.62
N ASP A 51 -7.29 -12.28 -10.38
CA ASP A 51 -5.84 -12.32 -10.56
C ASP A 51 -5.32 -11.08 -11.33
N ASP A 52 -6.08 -10.57 -12.30
CA ASP A 52 -5.75 -9.31 -13.01
C ASP A 52 -5.90 -8.10 -12.08
N LEU A 53 -6.93 -8.09 -11.22
CA LEU A 53 -7.07 -7.07 -10.18
C LEU A 53 -5.86 -7.11 -9.24
N GLU A 54 -5.41 -8.30 -8.85
CA GLU A 54 -4.26 -8.50 -7.97
C GLU A 54 -2.97 -7.97 -8.60
N GLU A 55 -2.80 -8.17 -9.91
CA GLU A 55 -1.68 -7.61 -10.65
C GLU A 55 -1.75 -6.08 -10.76
N LEU A 56 -2.94 -5.51 -10.99
CA LEU A 56 -3.16 -4.06 -10.98
C LEU A 56 -2.89 -3.44 -9.60
N VAL A 57 -3.23 -4.15 -8.52
CA VAL A 57 -2.89 -3.75 -7.15
C VAL A 57 -1.37 -3.72 -6.97
N ARG A 58 -0.68 -4.80 -7.37
CA ARG A 58 0.78 -4.92 -7.22
C ARG A 58 1.56 -3.85 -7.98
N HIS A 59 1.02 -3.37 -9.11
CA HIS A 59 1.70 -2.38 -9.96
C HIS A 59 1.12 -0.96 -9.83
N GLY A 60 0.02 -0.80 -9.10
CA GLY A 60 -0.69 0.47 -8.97
C GLY A 60 -0.05 1.43 -7.98
N ARG A 61 -0.67 2.61 -7.83
CA ARG A 61 -0.27 3.69 -6.91
C ARG A 61 -0.31 3.33 -5.40
N HIS A 62 -0.61 2.07 -5.09
CA HIS A 62 -0.80 1.49 -3.74
C HIS A 62 0.10 0.29 -3.48
N ALA A 63 1.03 0.04 -4.39
CA ALA A 63 1.95 -1.07 -4.27
C ALA A 63 2.85 -0.98 -3.02
N ALA A 64 2.91 0.15 -2.31
CA ALA A 64 3.73 0.31 -1.10
C ALA A 64 2.93 0.73 0.14
N ASP A 65 1.63 0.44 0.19
CA ASP A 65 0.75 0.82 1.31
C ASP A 65 1.21 0.26 2.68
N GLU A 66 2.01 -0.80 2.69
CA GLU A 66 2.56 -1.43 3.89
C GLU A 66 3.70 -0.61 4.52
N LEU A 67 4.42 0.18 3.70
CA LEU A 67 5.60 0.93 4.17
C LEU A 67 5.25 1.98 5.23
N PRO A 68 4.24 2.86 5.06
CA PRO A 68 3.87 3.81 6.10
C PRO A 68 3.48 3.15 7.43
N LYS A 69 2.81 1.99 7.38
CA LYS A 69 2.43 1.24 8.59
C LYS A 69 3.63 0.61 9.30
N MET A 70 4.57 0.08 8.52
CA MET A 70 5.82 -0.45 9.06
C MET A 70 6.61 0.65 9.77
N LEU A 71 6.72 1.83 9.14
CA LEU A 71 7.35 2.98 9.76
C LEU A 71 6.65 3.36 11.08
N GLU A 72 5.32 3.39 11.10
CA GLU A 72 4.54 3.67 12.31
C GLU A 72 4.77 2.64 13.43
N GLN A 73 4.80 1.34 13.13
CA GLN A 73 5.08 0.31 14.14
C GLN A 73 6.51 0.38 14.70
N LEU A 74 7.44 0.96 13.93
CA LEU A 74 8.81 1.27 14.38
C LEU A 74 8.92 2.67 15.03
N GLY A 75 7.81 3.39 15.20
CA GLY A 75 7.81 4.74 15.77
C GLY A 75 8.35 5.83 14.82
N ILE A 76 8.66 5.50 13.56
CA ILE A 76 9.22 6.42 12.58
C ILE A 76 8.09 7.18 11.87
N SER A 77 8.14 8.52 11.92
CA SER A 77 7.16 9.35 11.21
C SER A 77 7.40 9.32 9.69
N ALA A 78 6.50 8.70 8.93
CA ALA A 78 6.53 8.73 7.47
C ALA A 78 6.42 10.17 6.89
N GLU A 79 5.61 11.02 7.53
CA GLU A 79 5.50 12.43 7.14
C GLU A 79 6.79 13.20 7.43
N GLY A 80 7.38 13.00 8.61
CA GLY A 80 8.68 13.56 8.97
C GLY A 80 9.77 13.12 8.00
N LEU A 81 9.82 11.83 7.69
CA LEU A 81 10.75 11.26 6.73
C LEU A 81 10.55 11.82 5.33
N GLY A 82 9.30 11.98 4.88
CA GLY A 82 8.97 12.59 3.59
C GLY A 82 9.37 14.05 3.49
N ARG A 83 9.37 14.80 4.60
CA ARG A 83 9.82 16.21 4.64
C ARG A 83 11.34 16.33 4.66
N VAL A 84 12.03 15.50 5.44
CA VAL A 84 13.48 15.59 5.64
C VAL A 84 14.26 14.84 4.55
N GLN A 85 13.79 13.66 4.14
CA GLN A 85 14.46 12.76 3.21
C GLN A 85 13.50 12.21 2.13
N PRO A 86 12.88 13.07 1.29
CA PRO A 86 11.88 12.66 0.30
C PRO A 86 12.38 11.63 -0.73
N LEU A 87 13.68 11.68 -1.09
CA LEU A 87 14.26 10.73 -2.03
C LEU A 87 14.44 9.34 -1.41
N LEU A 88 14.78 9.28 -0.11
CA LEU A 88 14.87 8.02 0.61
C LEU A 88 13.50 7.36 0.70
N LEU A 89 12.47 8.11 1.09
CA LEU A 89 11.10 7.59 1.18
C LEU A 89 10.62 7.05 -0.18
N ARG A 90 10.88 7.76 -1.28
CA ARG A 90 10.52 7.30 -2.63
C ARG A 90 11.24 6.00 -3.04
N ASP A 91 12.52 5.86 -2.69
CA ASP A 91 13.24 4.61 -2.99
C ASP A 91 12.71 3.46 -2.14
N MET A 92 12.43 3.70 -0.85
CA MET A 92 11.79 2.72 0.01
C MET A 92 10.41 2.29 -0.52
N GLU A 93 9.59 3.22 -1.03
CA GLU A 93 8.31 2.92 -1.67
C GLU A 93 8.51 2.03 -2.90
N ARG A 94 9.51 2.34 -3.74
CA ARG A 94 9.86 1.53 -4.92
C ARG A 94 10.35 0.13 -4.55
N VAL A 95 11.13 -0.01 -3.48
CA VAL A 95 11.59 -1.33 -2.99
C VAL A 95 10.43 -2.11 -2.39
N CYS A 96 9.56 -1.44 -1.63
CA CYS A 96 8.39 -2.04 -1.02
C CYS A 96 7.39 -2.54 -2.08
N SER A 97 7.19 -1.79 -3.17
CA SER A 97 6.28 -2.18 -4.26
C SER A 97 6.66 -3.46 -4.97
N LEU A 98 7.97 -3.76 -5.04
CA LEU A 98 8.50 -4.96 -5.67
C LEU A 98 8.70 -6.13 -4.69
N CYS A 99 8.31 -5.97 -3.42
CA CYS A 99 8.52 -7.01 -2.40
C CYS A 99 7.60 -8.22 -2.63
N ALA A 100 8.18 -9.43 -2.64
CA ALA A 100 7.45 -10.68 -2.81
C ALA A 100 6.72 -11.13 -1.51
N HIS A 101 7.12 -10.62 -0.34
CA HIS A 101 6.62 -11.06 0.96
C HIS A 101 5.48 -10.19 1.52
N LYS A 102 4.73 -9.50 0.67
CA LYS A 102 3.64 -8.59 1.08
C LYS A 102 2.59 -9.28 1.95
N ALA A 103 2.15 -10.48 1.56
CA ALA A 103 1.17 -11.24 2.34
C ALA A 103 1.68 -11.64 3.74
N GLN A 104 2.99 -11.77 3.94
CA GLN A 104 3.55 -11.95 5.28
C GLN A 104 3.61 -10.61 6.02
N CYS A 105 4.09 -9.57 5.35
CA CYS A 105 4.13 -8.21 5.88
C CYS A 105 2.76 -7.75 6.40
N ASP A 106 1.70 -7.95 5.61
CA ASP A 106 0.33 -7.58 5.97
C ASP A 106 -0.18 -8.36 7.19
N ARG A 107 0.17 -9.65 7.32
CA ARG A 107 -0.19 -10.46 8.49
C ARG A 107 0.51 -9.94 9.73
N ASP A 108 1.83 -9.78 9.69
CA ASP A 108 2.61 -9.32 10.82
C ASP A 108 2.23 -7.87 11.22
N LEU A 109 1.90 -7.01 10.25
CA LEU A 109 1.36 -5.68 10.51
C LEU A 109 -0.02 -5.73 11.19
N ALA A 110 -0.91 -6.62 10.74
CA ALA A 110 -2.23 -6.80 11.35
C ALA A 110 -2.15 -7.38 12.78
N ASP A 111 -1.20 -8.28 13.01
CA ASP A 111 -0.98 -8.92 14.31
C ASP A 111 -0.17 -8.02 15.28
N GLY A 112 0.37 -6.91 14.78
CA GLY A 112 1.20 -5.98 15.55
C GLY A 112 2.62 -6.47 15.81
N THR A 113 3.07 -7.53 15.14
CA THR A 113 4.37 -8.18 15.32
C THR A 113 5.38 -7.82 14.23
N ALA A 114 5.04 -6.90 13.31
CA ALA A 114 5.89 -6.60 12.16
C ALA A 114 7.24 -5.99 12.58
N ALA A 115 7.25 -5.12 13.60
CA ALA A 115 8.47 -4.53 14.15
C ALA A 115 9.48 -5.58 14.67
N GLU A 116 9.00 -6.74 15.10
CA GLU A 116 9.83 -7.84 15.61
C GLU A 116 10.29 -8.77 14.48
N ASN A 117 9.47 -8.92 13.44
CA ASN A 117 9.65 -9.96 12.42
C ASN A 117 10.21 -9.45 11.08
N TYR A 118 10.14 -8.15 10.79
CA TYR A 118 10.40 -7.62 9.45
C TYR A 118 11.77 -7.96 8.88
N HIS A 119 12.78 -8.14 9.73
CA HIS A 119 14.13 -8.56 9.32
C HIS A 119 14.13 -9.86 8.51
N GLY A 120 13.16 -10.75 8.73
CA GLY A 120 13.07 -12.04 8.06
C GLY A 120 12.54 -11.98 6.62
N TYR A 121 11.91 -10.87 6.20
CA TYR A 121 11.21 -10.82 4.91
C TYR A 121 11.23 -9.47 4.19
N CYS A 122 11.44 -8.37 4.90
CA CYS A 122 11.29 -7.01 4.37
C CYS A 122 12.50 -6.61 3.52
N ALA A 123 12.25 -6.25 2.26
CA ALA A 123 13.30 -5.78 1.36
C ALA A 123 13.91 -4.42 1.77
N ASN A 124 13.22 -3.66 2.63
CA ASN A 124 13.71 -2.40 3.22
C ASN A 124 14.36 -2.60 4.60
N ALA A 125 14.57 -3.83 5.08
CA ALA A 125 14.95 -4.10 6.46
C ALA A 125 16.20 -3.31 6.92
N SER A 126 17.28 -3.32 6.14
CA SER A 126 18.52 -2.61 6.47
C SER A 126 18.35 -1.09 6.54
N THR A 127 17.48 -0.52 5.70
CA THR A 127 17.15 0.90 5.71
C THR A 127 16.31 1.25 6.94
N LEU A 128 15.31 0.43 7.25
CA LEU A 128 14.46 0.60 8.43
C LEU A 128 15.28 0.56 9.73
N GLU A 129 16.19 -0.41 9.87
CA GLU A 129 17.13 -0.48 11.00
C GLU A 129 17.96 0.78 11.17
N SER A 130 18.39 1.37 10.06
CA SER A 130 19.22 2.56 10.08
C SER A 130 18.43 3.80 10.50
N LEU A 131 17.16 3.88 10.09
CA LEU A 131 16.23 4.94 10.49
C LEU A 131 15.83 4.80 11.96
N ASP A 132 15.50 3.59 12.41
CA ASP A 132 15.12 3.28 13.79
C ASP A 132 16.23 3.68 14.78
N ARG A 133 17.48 3.29 14.49
CA ARG A 133 18.64 3.73 15.29
C ARG A 133 18.84 5.25 15.30
N ALA A 134 18.58 5.92 14.18
CA ALA A 134 18.74 7.36 14.09
C ALA A 134 17.64 8.09 14.88
N ASP A 135 16.40 7.62 14.82
CA ASP A 135 15.27 8.18 15.54
C ASP A 135 15.46 8.05 17.07
N HIS A 136 15.88 6.87 17.53
CA HIS A 136 16.23 6.64 18.93
C HIS A 136 17.44 7.45 19.41
N ALA A 137 18.34 7.87 18.53
CA ALA A 137 19.46 8.75 18.89
C ALA A 137 19.05 10.22 19.06
N HIS A 138 17.85 10.60 18.60
CA HIS A 138 17.31 11.95 18.69
C HIS A 138 16.32 12.14 19.86
N HIS A 139 15.99 11.07 20.58
CA HIS A 139 15.18 11.07 21.81
C HIS A 139 16.04 11.04 23.08
#